data_AF-A0A453PEQ9-F1
#
_entry.id   AF-A0A453PEQ9-F1
#
_cell.length_a   1.000
_cell.length_b   1.000
_cell.length_c   1.000
_cell.angle_alpha   90.00
_cell.angle_beta   90.00
_cell.angle_gamma   90.00
#
_symmetry.space_group_name_H-M   'P 1'
#
loop_
_entity.id
_entity.type
_entity.pdbx_description
1 polymer ?
#
loop_
_entity_poly.entity_id
_entity_poly.type
_entity_poly.pdbx_seq_one_letter_code
_entity_poly.pdbx_strand_id
1 'polypeptide(L)'
;MVTGRLESLSEQELMDCDGTLDHGCGGGLMDFAYAYIVGNQGIHTDADYPYLMEEGDCKEKQPHSKVVTISGYEDVPENSEVSLLKALAHQPVSVGIAAGSRDFQFYKGVNKMIKCHLP
;
A
#
# COMPACT_ATOMS: atom_id res chain seq x y z
N MET A 1 11.86 -12.38 0.43
CA MET A 1 12.31 -11.56 -0.72
C MET A 1 12.41 -12.47 -1.94
N VAL A 2 11.54 -12.29 -2.95
CA VAL A 2 11.40 -13.27 -4.06
C VAL A 2 12.53 -13.13 -5.09
N THR A 3 12.88 -11.90 -5.46
CA THR A 3 13.85 -11.62 -6.54
C THR A 3 15.24 -11.24 -6.03
N GLY A 4 15.39 -10.99 -4.73
CA GLY A 4 16.63 -10.46 -4.13
C GLY A 4 16.93 -9.00 -4.49
N ARG A 5 16.06 -8.31 -5.25
CA ARG A 5 16.19 -6.90 -5.63
C ARG A 5 15.21 -6.04 -4.85
N LEU A 6 15.67 -4.89 -4.37
CA LEU A 6 14.83 -3.86 -3.75
C LEU A 6 14.47 -2.83 -4.81
N GLU A 7 13.18 -2.74 -5.13
CA GLU A 7 12.66 -1.87 -6.19
C GLU A 7 11.49 -1.08 -5.63
N SER A 8 11.48 0.23 -5.89
CA SER A 8 10.32 1.09 -5.57
C SER A 8 9.25 0.88 -6.63
N LEU A 9 8.00 0.71 -6.18
CA LEU A 9 6.83 0.52 -7.04
C LEU A 9 6.01 1.80 -7.06
N SER A 10 5.23 2.03 -8.12
CA SER A 10 4.54 3.30 -8.32
C SER A 10 3.26 3.40 -7.49
N GLU A 11 3.27 4.21 -6.43
CA GLU A 11 2.03 4.59 -5.74
C GLU A 11 1.12 5.46 -6.62
N GLN A 12 1.70 6.18 -7.60
CA GLN A 12 0.94 7.01 -8.54
C GLN A 12 0.05 6.17 -9.46
N GLU A 13 0.52 5.01 -9.93
CA GLU A 13 -0.32 4.12 -10.74
C GLU A 13 -1.54 3.62 -9.97
N LEU A 14 -1.38 3.28 -8.69
CA LEU A 14 -2.54 2.92 -7.85
C LEU A 14 -3.52 4.09 -7.73
N MET A 15 -2.99 5.30 -7.51
CA MET A 15 -3.80 6.51 -7.39
C MET A 15 -4.59 6.84 -8.66
N ASP A 16 -3.96 6.72 -9.84
CA ASP A 16 -4.55 7.09 -11.12
C ASP A 16 -5.42 5.98 -11.72
N CYS A 17 -5.09 4.71 -11.47
CA CYS A 17 -5.67 3.57 -12.19
C CYS A 17 -6.57 2.65 -11.36
N ASP A 18 -6.44 2.60 -10.03
CA ASP A 18 -7.32 1.78 -9.16
C ASP A 18 -8.61 2.51 -8.77
N GLY A 19 -9.26 3.15 -9.74
CA GLY A 19 -10.43 4.00 -9.47
C GLY A 19 -11.76 3.25 -9.23
N THR A 20 -11.77 1.92 -9.17
CA THR A 20 -13.05 1.17 -9.07
C THR A 20 -13.59 1.17 -7.65
N LEU A 21 -12.73 0.93 -6.67
CA LEU A 21 -13.08 0.88 -5.25
C LEU A 21 -12.23 1.85 -4.40
N ASP A 22 -11.06 2.25 -4.90
CA ASP A 22 -10.27 3.33 -4.34
C ASP A 22 -10.57 4.68 -5.03
N HIS A 23 -10.19 5.76 -4.37
CA HIS A 23 -10.54 7.13 -4.75
C HIS A 23 -9.32 8.05 -4.78
N GLY A 24 -8.16 7.52 -5.17
CA GLY A 24 -6.94 8.31 -5.30
C GLY A 24 -6.57 9.06 -4.01
N CYS A 25 -6.45 10.38 -4.10
CA CYS A 25 -6.21 11.28 -2.96
C CYS A 25 -7.39 11.36 -1.98
N GLY A 26 -8.59 10.91 -2.37
CA GLY A 26 -9.75 10.72 -1.50
C GLY A 26 -9.62 9.53 -0.54
N GLY A 27 -8.62 8.68 -0.73
CA GLY A 27 -8.33 7.51 0.10
C GLY A 27 -8.67 6.18 -0.57
N GLY A 28 -8.34 5.10 0.13
CA GLY A 28 -8.50 3.73 -0.36
C GLY A 28 -8.11 2.66 0.65
N LEU A 29 -8.24 1.39 0.26
CA LEU A 29 -7.88 0.21 1.04
C LEU A 29 -6.88 -0.66 0.29
N MET A 30 -5.89 -1.18 1.03
CA MET A 30 -4.80 -1.97 0.45
C MET A 30 -5.26 -3.23 -0.29
N ASP A 31 -6.39 -3.83 0.11
CA ASP A 31 -6.93 -5.03 -0.56
C ASP A 31 -7.40 -4.73 -1.99
N PHE A 32 -7.95 -3.53 -2.22
CA PHE A 32 -8.36 -3.09 -3.55
C PHE A 32 -7.13 -2.84 -4.42
N ALA A 33 -6.12 -2.15 -3.87
CA ALA A 33 -4.83 -2.01 -4.55
C ALA A 33 -4.22 -3.37 -4.92
N TYR A 34 -4.22 -4.36 -4.02
CA TYR A 34 -3.72 -5.70 -4.35
C TYR A 34 -4.57 -6.42 -5.39
N ALA A 35 -5.90 -6.30 -5.33
CA ALA A 35 -6.80 -6.83 -6.34
C ALA A 35 -6.54 -6.21 -7.72
N TYR A 36 -6.31 -4.88 -7.75
CA TYR A 36 -5.91 -4.17 -8.95
C TYR A 36 -4.58 -4.71 -9.50
N ILE A 37 -3.54 -4.86 -8.67
CA ILE A 37 -2.22 -5.37 -9.15
C ILE A 37 -2.36 -6.77 -9.75
N VAL A 38 -3.16 -7.65 -9.14
CA VAL A 38 -3.44 -8.99 -9.68
C VAL A 38 -4.19 -8.90 -11.01
N GLY A 39 -5.26 -8.11 -11.09
CA GLY A 39 -6.09 -7.96 -12.29
C GLY A 39 -5.38 -7.25 -13.44
N ASN A 40 -4.57 -6.23 -13.13
CA ASN A 40 -3.75 -5.48 -14.06
C ASN A 40 -2.52 -6.27 -14.53
N GLN A 41 -2.24 -7.45 -13.93
CA GLN A 41 -1.05 -8.26 -14.23
C GLN A 41 0.25 -7.51 -13.92
N GLY A 42 0.25 -6.77 -12.82
CA GLY A 42 1.40 -6.09 -12.26
C GLY A 42 1.22 -4.60 -12.05
N ILE A 43 2.27 -4.00 -11.51
CA ILE A 43 2.41 -2.57 -11.22
C ILE A 43 3.78 -2.09 -11.70
N HIS A 44 3.85 -0.87 -12.21
CA HIS A 44 5.08 -0.24 -12.64
C HIS A 44 6.03 0.03 -11.48
N THR A 45 7.31 0.19 -11.83
CA THR A 45 8.26 0.81 -10.92
C THR A 45 7.99 2.32 -10.80
N ASP A 46 8.35 2.92 -9.67
CA ASP A 46 8.28 4.38 -9.50
C ASP A 46 9.10 5.13 -10.57
N ALA A 47 10.20 4.55 -11.05
CA ALA A 47 10.99 5.15 -12.12
C ALA A 47 10.23 5.24 -13.46
N ASP A 48 9.37 4.26 -13.76
CA ASP A 48 8.58 4.22 -14.99
C ASP A 48 7.24 4.97 -14.87
N TYR A 49 6.72 5.12 -13.65
CA TYR A 49 5.51 5.89 -13.35
C TYR A 49 5.73 6.71 -12.05
N PRO A 50 6.38 7.89 -12.13
CA PRO A 50 6.79 8.66 -10.95
C PRO A 50 5.61 9.27 -10.18
N TYR A 51 5.78 9.41 -8.88
CA TYR A 51 4.85 10.14 -8.01
C TYR A 51 4.80 11.64 -8.28
N LEU A 52 3.58 12.16 -8.48
CA LEU A 52 3.30 13.55 -8.86
C LEU A 52 2.61 14.35 -7.75
N MET A 53 2.18 13.70 -6.65
CA MET A 53 1.43 14.33 -5.55
C MET A 53 0.07 14.93 -5.96
N GLU A 54 -0.49 14.50 -7.08
CA GLU A 54 -1.81 14.89 -7.58
C GLU A 54 -2.44 13.70 -8.32
N GLU A 55 -3.77 13.64 -8.35
CA GLU A 55 -4.50 12.69 -9.19
C GLU A 55 -4.35 13.05 -10.66
N GLY A 56 -4.00 12.08 -11.49
CA GLY A 56 -3.94 12.20 -12.94
C GLY A 56 -4.82 11.18 -13.65
N ASP A 57 -4.79 11.24 -14.98
CA ASP A 57 -5.39 10.20 -15.80
C ASP A 57 -4.53 8.92 -15.75
N CYS A 58 -5.17 7.75 -15.64
CA CYS A 58 -4.49 6.47 -15.76
C CYS A 58 -3.76 6.36 -17.10
N LYS A 59 -2.43 6.25 -17.04
CA LYS A 59 -1.59 6.16 -18.24
C LYS A 59 -1.56 4.74 -18.79
N GLU A 60 -1.56 4.63 -20.11
CA GLU A 60 -1.34 3.35 -20.78
C GLU A 60 0.06 2.79 -20.49
N LYS A 61 0.16 1.45 -20.46
CA LYS A 61 1.43 0.75 -20.29
C LYS A 61 2.39 1.12 -21.41
N GLN A 62 3.49 1.77 -21.05
CA GLN A 62 4.52 2.16 -22.01
C GLN A 62 5.27 0.92 -22.51
N PRO A 63 5.61 0.84 -23.81
CA PRO A 63 6.49 -0.20 -24.31
C PRO A 63 7.81 -0.18 -23.52
N HIS A 64 8.24 -1.34 -23.03
CA HIS A 64 9.45 -1.53 -22.20
C HIS A 64 9.36 -1.08 -20.74
N SER A 65 8.19 -0.67 -20.25
CA SER A 65 8.03 -0.41 -18.84
C SER A 65 8.18 -1.71 -18.04
N LYS A 66 8.84 -1.60 -16.89
CA LYS A 66 9.04 -2.74 -16.00
C LYS A 66 7.87 -2.82 -15.04
N VAL A 67 7.27 -4.01 -14.99
CA VAL A 67 6.18 -4.32 -14.06
C VAL A 67 6.59 -5.41 -13.07
N VAL A 68 6.07 -5.31 -11.86
CA VAL A 68 6.20 -6.30 -10.78
C VAL A 68 4.83 -6.89 -10.49
N THR A 69 4.77 -8.21 -10.32
CA THR A 69 3.51 -8.93 -10.13
C THR A 69 3.43 -9.56 -8.75
N ILE A 70 2.21 -9.75 -8.27
CA ILE A 70 1.88 -10.61 -7.13
C ILE A 70 0.94 -11.71 -7.60
N SER A 71 0.99 -12.87 -6.95
CA SER A 71 0.07 -13.98 -7.25
C SER A 71 -1.26 -13.87 -6.49
N GLY A 72 -1.33 -13.04 -5.45
CA GLY A 72 -2.50 -12.86 -4.60
C GLY A 72 -2.16 -12.10 -3.32
N TYR A 73 -3.17 -11.95 -2.47
CA TYR A 73 -3.11 -11.34 -1.14
C TYR A 73 -4.03 -12.11 -0.20
N GLU A 74 -3.82 -11.93 1.11
CA GLU A 74 -4.65 -12.54 2.15
C GLU A 74 -4.74 -11.63 3.38
N ASP A 75 -5.87 -11.72 4.08
CA ASP A 75 -6.06 -11.03 5.34
C ASP A 75 -5.43 -11.78 6.51
N VAL A 76 -4.70 -11.05 7.34
CA VAL A 76 -4.36 -11.53 8.68
C VAL A 76 -5.63 -11.52 9.53
N PRO A 77 -5.91 -12.59 10.31
CA PRO A 77 -7.06 -12.61 11.21
C PRO A 77 -7.14 -11.36 12.10
N GLU A 78 -8.29 -10.71 12.03
CA GLU A 78 -8.55 -9.47 12.77
C GLU A 78 -8.31 -9.63 14.27
N ASN A 79 -7.85 -8.56 14.91
CA ASN A 79 -7.68 -8.47 16.37
C ASN A 79 -6.79 -9.57 16.98
N SER A 80 -5.90 -10.17 16.20
CA SER A 80 -4.94 -11.18 16.66
C SER A 80 -3.50 -10.74 16.45
N GLU A 81 -2.91 -10.10 17.47
CA GLU A 81 -1.48 -9.74 17.47
C GLU A 81 -0.58 -10.95 17.25
N VAL A 82 -0.98 -12.14 17.75
CA VAL A 82 -0.23 -13.38 17.53
C VAL A 82 -0.24 -13.77 16.06
N SER A 83 -1.37 -13.62 15.35
CA SER A 83 -1.44 -13.89 13.91
C SER A 83 -0.62 -12.86 13.13
N LEU A 84 -0.69 -11.58 13.51
CA LEU A 84 0.11 -10.53 12.89
C LEU A 84 1.61 -10.77 13.06
N LEU A 85 2.07 -11.11 14.27
CA LEU A 85 3.46 -11.44 14.53
C LEU A 85 3.95 -12.64 13.71
N LYS A 86 3.09 -13.65 13.52
CA LYS A 86 3.40 -14.79 12.64
C LYS A 86 3.56 -14.34 11.19
N ALA A 87 2.65 -13.53 10.66
CA ALA A 87 2.74 -13.02 9.30
C ALA A 87 4.01 -12.17 9.09
N LEU A 88 4.31 -11.29 10.05
CA LEU A 88 5.50 -10.43 10.04
C LEU A 88 6.82 -11.21 10.06
N ALA A 89 6.85 -12.42 10.62
CA ALA A 89 8.02 -13.28 10.59
C ALA A 89 8.39 -13.75 9.17
N HIS A 90 7.45 -13.68 8.22
CA HIS A 90 7.64 -14.11 6.84
C HIS A 90 7.83 -12.95 5.86
N GLN A 91 7.11 -11.84 6.03
CA GLN A 91 7.14 -10.69 5.13
C GLN A 91 6.59 -9.40 5.78
N PRO A 92 6.88 -8.21 5.23
CA PRO A 92 6.13 -7.00 5.57
C PRO A 92 4.63 -7.16 5.33
N VAL A 93 3.81 -6.56 6.20
CA VAL A 93 2.35 -6.63 6.17
C VAL A 93 1.81 -5.20 6.16
N SER A 94 0.88 -4.90 5.25
CA SER A 94 0.15 -3.64 5.23
C SER A 94 -0.85 -3.59 6.38
N VAL A 95 -0.92 -2.48 7.11
CA VAL A 95 -1.82 -2.30 8.25
C VAL A 95 -2.45 -0.90 8.26
N GLY A 96 -3.73 -0.82 8.61
CA GLY A 96 -4.39 0.44 8.94
C GLY A 96 -4.19 0.81 10.42
N ILE A 97 -3.91 2.07 10.71
CA ILE A 97 -3.74 2.58 12.08
C ILE A 97 -4.49 3.89 12.31
N ALA A 98 -4.94 4.14 13.53
CA ALA A 98 -5.51 5.43 13.91
C ALA A 98 -4.39 6.47 14.11
N ALA A 99 -4.12 7.27 13.07
CA ALA A 99 -3.03 8.25 13.04
C ALA A 99 -3.46 9.71 13.31
N GLY A 100 -4.73 9.95 13.64
CA GLY A 100 -5.29 11.30 13.79
C GLY A 100 -4.88 12.07 15.05
N SER A 101 -4.06 11.49 15.94
CA SER A 101 -3.69 12.11 17.22
C SER A 101 -2.44 13.00 17.11
N ARG A 102 -2.34 14.02 17.97
CA ARG A 102 -1.12 14.85 18.09
C ARG A 102 0.09 14.04 18.55
N ASP A 103 -0.15 13.01 19.38
CA ASP A 103 0.91 12.10 19.81
C ASP A 103 1.55 11.40 18.62
N PHE A 104 0.76 11.03 17.59
CA PHE A 104 1.27 10.42 16.36
C PHE A 104 2.00 11.44 15.49
N GLN A 105 1.40 12.62 15.30
CA GLN A 105 2.00 13.70 14.51
C GLN A 105 3.40 14.13 15.01
N PHE A 106 3.62 14.11 16.33
CA PHE A 106 4.88 14.54 16.96
C PHE A 106 5.66 13.38 17.60
N TYR A 107 5.43 12.14 17.16
CA TYR A 107 6.11 10.96 17.66
C TYR A 107 7.64 11.10 17.56
N LYS A 108 8.35 10.82 18.66
CA LYS A 108 9.83 10.86 18.74
C LYS A 108 10.45 9.67 19.49
N GLY A 109 9.65 8.66 19.81
CA GLY A 109 10.06 7.53 20.64
C GLY A 109 8.84 6.94 21.36
N VAL A 110 9.04 5.82 22.04
CA VAL A 110 7.95 5.01 22.61
C VAL A 110 7.25 5.75 23.76
N ASN A 111 6.27 6.59 23.41
CA ASN A 111 5.27 7.12 24.32
C ASN A 111 4.00 6.30 24.14
N LYS A 112 3.41 5.84 25.25
CA LYS A 112 2.12 5.17 25.21
C LYS A 112 1.07 6.17 24.72
N MET A 113 0.53 5.99 23.52
CA MET A 113 -0.61 6.78 23.06
C MET A 113 -1.78 6.54 24.01
N ILE A 114 -2.25 7.61 24.65
CA ILE A 114 -3.21 7.48 25.75
C ILE A 114 -4.60 7.15 25.20
N LYS A 115 -4.91 7.50 23.93
CA LYS A 115 -6.16 7.11 23.24
C LYS A 115 -5.98 7.07 21.72
N CYS A 116 -6.31 5.92 21.11
CA CYS A 116 -6.73 5.86 19.70
C CYS A 116 -8.22 6.19 19.66
N HIS A 117 -8.63 7.23 18.94
CA HIS A 117 -10.04 7.44 18.57
C HIS A 117 -10.15 7.08 17.10
N LEU A 118 -10.97 6.07 16.81
CA LEU A 118 -11.60 5.94 15.50
C LEU A 118 -12.75 6.96 15.47
N PRO A 119 -12.92 7.73 14.38
CA PRO A 119 -14.16 8.49 14.18
C PRO A 119 -15.38 7.57 14.10
#